data_AF-A0A2N3BMM1-F1
#
_entry.id   AF-A0A2N3BMM1-F1
#
_cell.length_a   1.000
_cell.length_b   1.000
_cell.length_c   1.000
_cell.angle_alpha   90.00
_cell.angle_beta   90.00
_cell.angle_gamma   90.00
#
_symmetry.space_group_name_H-M   'P 1'
#
loop_
_entity.id
_entity.type
_entity.pdbx_description
1 polymer ?
#
loop_
_entity_poly.entity_id
_entity_poly.type
_entity_poly.pdbx_seq_one_letter_code
_entity_poly.pdbx_strand_id
1 'polypeptide(L)'
;MTQISLASYLANLPVACFIENVAAKSPAPGGGSVAALSGALGAGLGAMVCRLTIGKKKYKDVEDELRAAEEKLAPLVEKLRDLVDEDTFAFNRVMAAFDLPQGTDGEKAARQAAGTAQAPADGRGA
;
A
#
# COMPACT_ATOMS: atom_id res chain seq x y z
N MET A 1 -18.96 -1.71 22.90
CA MET A 1 -18.83 -0.69 21.84
C MET A 1 -17.43 -0.82 21.27
N THR A 2 -17.30 -1.59 20.21
CA THR A 2 -16.03 -1.82 19.52
C THR A 2 -15.59 -0.51 18.88
N GLN A 3 -14.47 0.05 19.35
CA GLN A 3 -13.75 1.09 18.64
C GLN A 3 -13.50 0.58 17.22
N ILE A 4 -14.01 1.29 16.22
CA ILE A 4 -13.49 1.18 14.86
C ILE A 4 -12.10 1.83 14.95
N SER A 5 -11.10 0.99 15.12
CA SER A 5 -9.71 1.39 15.34
C SER A 5 -9.15 1.99 14.06
N LEU A 6 -8.75 3.26 14.13
CA LEU A 6 -7.92 3.92 13.13
C LEU A 6 -6.59 3.15 12.88
N ALA A 7 -6.24 2.15 13.70
CA ALA A 7 -5.08 1.27 13.53
C ALA A 7 -5.25 0.13 12.51
N SER A 8 -6.18 0.26 11.55
CA SER A 8 -6.43 -0.78 10.55
C SER A 8 -5.54 -0.64 9.30
N TYR A 9 -5.12 0.59 8.96
CA TYR A 9 -4.36 0.89 7.74
C TYR A 9 -3.02 1.54 8.09
N LEU A 10 -1.92 0.89 7.70
CA LEU A 10 -0.54 1.35 7.85
C LEU A 10 -0.30 2.68 7.16
N ALA A 11 -0.90 2.90 5.99
CA ALA A 11 -0.71 4.11 5.19
C ALA A 11 -1.28 5.38 5.85
N ASN A 12 -2.12 5.25 6.88
CA ASN A 12 -2.70 6.38 7.62
C ASN A 12 -2.00 6.65 8.97
N LEU A 13 -1.02 5.84 9.35
CA LEU A 13 -0.28 6.04 10.59
C LEU A 13 0.62 7.28 10.51
N PRO A 14 0.86 7.96 11.65
CA PRO A 14 1.99 8.86 11.74
C PRO A 14 3.28 8.13 11.36
N VAL A 15 4.18 8.81 10.65
CA VAL A 15 5.44 8.20 10.16
C VAL A 15 6.25 7.54 11.29
N ALA A 16 6.30 8.16 12.47
CA ALA A 16 6.94 7.58 13.64
C ALA A 16 6.32 6.24 14.04
N CYS A 17 4.99 6.16 14.10
CA CYS A 17 4.29 4.92 14.42
C CYS A 17 4.48 3.86 13.34
N PHE A 18 4.50 4.23 12.05
CA PHE A 18 4.80 3.28 10.97
C PHE A 18 6.20 2.67 11.14
N ILE A 19 7.21 3.51 11.44
CA ILE A 19 8.59 3.07 11.68
C ILE A 19 8.66 2.13 12.89
N GLU A 20 7.96 2.45 13.98
CA GLU A 20 7.88 1.60 15.16
C GLU A 20 7.24 0.24 14.85
N ASN A 21 6.18 0.21 14.01
CA ASN A 21 5.54 -1.04 13.59
C ASN A 21 6.48 -1.90 12.73
N VAL A 22 7.24 -1.29 11.80
CA VAL A 22 8.24 -1.99 11.00
C VAL A 22 9.37 -2.56 11.86
N ALA A 23 9.75 -1.88 12.94
CA ALA A 23 10.80 -2.32 13.88
C ALA A 23 10.30 -3.31 14.95
N ALA A 24 8.99 -3.54 15.04
CA ALA A 24 8.41 -4.39 16.06
C ALA A 24 8.78 -5.87 15.88
N LYS A 25 8.68 -6.65 16.97
CA LYS A 25 8.83 -8.11 16.92
C LYS A 25 7.56 -8.77 16.36
N SER A 26 7.24 -8.46 15.10
CA SER A 26 6.07 -8.93 14.36
C SER A 26 6.50 -9.32 12.93
N PRO A 27 5.88 -10.34 12.30
CA PRO A 27 6.20 -10.72 10.93
C PRO A 27 5.66 -9.75 9.86
N ALA A 28 4.73 -8.86 10.22
CA ALA A 28 4.20 -7.79 9.38
C ALA A 28 3.96 -6.51 10.22
N PRO A 29 4.11 -5.29 9.64
CA PRO A 29 4.43 -4.98 8.24
C PRO A 29 5.84 -5.39 7.79
N GLY A 30 5.94 -5.81 6.52
CA GLY A 30 7.16 -6.37 5.94
C GLY A 30 7.84 -5.47 4.91
N GLY A 31 8.82 -6.04 4.21
CA GLY A 31 9.56 -5.33 3.16
C GLY A 31 8.69 -4.87 1.98
N GLY A 32 7.58 -5.56 1.70
CA GLY A 32 6.63 -5.17 0.65
C GLY A 32 5.93 -3.85 0.98
N SER A 33 5.38 -3.72 2.18
CA SER A 33 4.80 -2.45 2.67
C SER A 33 5.81 -1.29 2.62
N VAL A 34 7.07 -1.53 3.00
CA VAL A 34 8.13 -0.50 2.97
C VAL A 34 8.52 -0.13 1.54
N ALA A 35 8.63 -1.11 0.63
CA ALA A 35 8.92 -0.87 -0.77
C ALA A 35 7.79 -0.07 -1.46
N ALA A 36 6.54 -0.40 -1.15
CA ALA A 36 5.37 0.34 -1.63
C ALA A 36 5.39 1.80 -1.15
N LEU A 37 5.64 2.04 0.15
CA LEU A 37 5.76 3.40 0.69
C LEU A 37 6.90 4.17 0.04
N SER A 38 8.06 3.55 -0.11
CA SER A 38 9.23 4.17 -0.76
C SER A 38 8.92 4.58 -2.20
N GLY A 39 8.21 3.72 -2.93
CA GLY A 39 7.73 4.01 -4.28
C GLY A 39 6.73 5.17 -4.30
N ALA A 40 5.78 5.20 -3.37
CA ALA A 40 4.79 6.29 -3.27
C ALA A 40 5.47 7.64 -3.03
N LEU A 41 6.47 7.68 -2.14
CA LEU A 41 7.28 8.87 -1.89
C LEU A 41 8.06 9.32 -3.14
N GLY A 42 8.68 8.37 -3.85
CA GLY A 42 9.39 8.65 -5.10
C GLY A 42 8.46 9.20 -6.19
N ALA A 43 7.30 8.58 -6.38
CA ALA A 43 6.29 9.04 -7.33
C ALA A 43 5.76 10.44 -6.97
N GLY A 44 5.53 10.69 -5.68
CA GLY A 44 5.05 11.97 -5.17
C GLY A 44 6.07 13.09 -5.40
N LEU A 45 7.35 12.84 -5.13
CA LEU A 45 8.43 13.79 -5.43
C LEU A 45 8.53 14.08 -6.94
N GLY A 46 8.43 13.06 -7.79
CA GLY A 46 8.41 13.23 -9.24
C GLY A 46 7.23 14.10 -9.71
N ALA A 47 6.02 13.80 -9.23
CA ALA A 47 4.82 14.58 -9.55
C ALA A 47 4.96 16.04 -9.06
N MET A 48 5.50 16.25 -7.86
CA MET A 48 5.79 17.58 -7.33
C MET A 48 6.72 18.38 -8.24
N VAL A 49 7.83 17.77 -8.70
CA VAL A 49 8.77 18.44 -9.60
C VAL A 49 8.11 18.80 -10.93
N CYS A 50 7.29 17.91 -11.50
CA CYS A 50 6.53 18.20 -12.72
C CYS A 50 5.62 19.42 -12.52
N ARG A 51 4.83 19.44 -11.43
CA ARG A 51 3.91 20.54 -11.08
C ARG A 51 4.63 21.88 -10.83
N LEU A 52 5.81 21.82 -10.21
CA LEU A 52 6.65 23.01 -10.01
C LEU A 52 7.29 23.53 -11.31
N THR A 53 7.28 22.75 -12.39
CA THR A 53 8.00 23.06 -13.62
C THR A 53 7.05 23.49 -14.75
N ILE A 54 5.91 22.82 -14.89
CA ILE A 54 4.87 23.12 -15.88
C ILE A 54 4.42 24.58 -15.77
N GLY A 55 4.23 25.26 -16.91
CA GLY A 55 3.78 26.65 -16.98
C GLY A 55 4.89 27.70 -16.81
N LYS A 56 6.12 27.30 -16.49
CA LYS A 56 7.28 28.21 -16.48
C LYS A 56 7.81 28.41 -17.90
N LYS A 57 7.93 29.67 -18.33
CA LYS A 57 8.45 30.06 -19.66
C LYS A 57 9.76 29.36 -20.05
N LYS A 58 10.66 29.15 -19.09
CA LYS A 58 11.97 28.49 -19.30
C LYS A 58 11.85 27.03 -19.76
N TYR A 59 10.75 26.35 -19.45
CA TYR A 59 10.58 24.91 -19.68
C TYR A 59 9.48 24.60 -20.70
N LYS A 60 9.09 25.58 -21.53
CA LYS A 60 8.05 25.40 -22.54
C LYS A 60 8.35 24.24 -23.50
N ASP A 61 9.61 24.07 -23.88
CA ASP A 61 10.02 23.07 -24.87
C ASP A 61 9.87 21.63 -24.37
N VAL A 62 9.74 21.43 -23.04
CA VAL A 62 9.58 20.11 -22.39
C VAL A 62 8.25 19.98 -21.65
N GLU A 63 7.34 20.93 -21.82
CA GLU A 63 6.12 20.98 -21.02
C GLU A 63 5.21 19.77 -21.24
N ASP A 64 5.07 19.31 -22.49
CA ASP A 64 4.25 18.16 -22.83
C ASP A 64 4.81 16.86 -22.26
N GLU A 65 6.13 16.69 -22.25
CA GLU A 65 6.80 15.54 -21.62
C GLU A 65 6.55 15.52 -20.10
N LEU A 66 6.63 16.69 -19.46
CA LEU A 66 6.36 16.83 -18.03
C LEU A 66 4.90 16.55 -17.68
N ARG A 67 3.95 16.95 -18.53
CA ARG A 67 2.53 16.61 -18.37
C ARG A 67 2.30 15.11 -18.48
N ALA A 68 2.87 14.47 -19.50
CA ALA A 68 2.77 13.03 -19.69
C ALA A 68 3.43 12.24 -18.53
N ALA A 69 4.49 12.77 -17.93
CA ALA A 69 5.10 12.19 -16.74
C ALA A 69 4.20 12.36 -15.51
N GLU A 70 3.64 13.56 -15.29
CA GLU A 70 2.75 13.84 -14.15
C GLU A 70 1.49 12.99 -14.18
N GLU A 71 0.88 12.79 -15.35
CA GLU A 71 -0.27 11.92 -15.57
C GLU A 71 0.00 10.45 -15.17
N LYS A 72 1.26 10.00 -15.27
CA LYS A 72 1.66 8.65 -14.84
C LYS A 72 2.01 8.61 -13.36
N LEU A 73 2.65 9.65 -12.84
CA LEU A 73 3.16 9.69 -11.46
C LEU A 73 2.03 9.91 -10.44
N ALA A 74 1.07 10.79 -10.73
CA ALA A 74 -0.02 11.09 -9.83
C ALA A 74 -0.84 9.85 -9.40
N PRO A 75 -1.33 8.99 -10.31
CA PRO A 75 -2.06 7.79 -9.90
C PRO A 75 -1.16 6.72 -9.26
N LEU A 76 0.14 6.73 -9.52
CA LEU A 76 1.08 5.81 -8.87
C LEU A 76 1.21 6.11 -7.37
N VAL A 77 1.10 7.37 -6.94
CA VAL A 77 1.13 7.72 -5.51
C VAL A 77 0.04 6.98 -4.75
N GLU A 78 -1.22 7.10 -5.20
CA GLU A 78 -2.35 6.44 -4.54
C GLU A 78 -2.24 4.92 -4.64
N LYS A 79 -1.92 4.38 -5.84
CA LYS A 79 -1.77 2.93 -6.00
C LYS A 79 -0.71 2.35 -5.07
N LEU A 80 0.45 3.01 -4.94
CA LEU A 80 1.54 2.53 -4.09
C LEU A 80 1.21 2.71 -2.61
N ARG A 81 0.48 3.77 -2.25
CA ARG A 81 -0.07 3.94 -0.89
C ARG A 81 -1.01 2.78 -0.53
N ASP A 82 -1.89 2.36 -1.44
CA ASP A 82 -2.79 1.22 -1.23
C ASP A 82 -2.03 -0.09 -1.02
N LEU A 83 -0.95 -0.28 -1.79
CA LEU A 83 -0.11 -1.45 -1.69
C LEU A 83 0.65 -1.54 -0.35
N VAL A 84 0.82 -0.44 0.39
CA VAL A 84 1.38 -0.48 1.75
C VAL A 84 0.52 -1.35 2.65
N ASP A 85 -0.79 -1.16 2.59
CA ASP A 85 -1.76 -1.89 3.40
C ASP A 85 -2.00 -3.30 2.85
N GLU A 86 -2.13 -3.42 1.52
CA GLU A 86 -2.41 -4.70 0.85
C GLU A 86 -1.33 -5.75 1.12
N ASP A 87 -0.05 -5.37 1.20
CA ASP A 87 1.03 -6.31 1.53
C ASP A 87 0.82 -6.98 2.89
N THR A 88 0.46 -6.19 3.90
CA THR A 88 0.21 -6.69 5.25
C THR A 88 -1.07 -7.51 5.32
N PHE A 89 -2.13 -7.09 4.63
CA PHE A 89 -3.36 -7.89 4.56
C PHE A 89 -3.16 -9.21 3.84
N ALA A 90 -2.45 -9.23 2.71
CA ALA A 90 -2.10 -10.43 1.98
C ALA A 90 -1.28 -11.39 2.85
N PHE A 91 -0.26 -10.88 3.55
CA PHE A 91 0.55 -11.67 4.47
C PHE A 91 -0.31 -12.30 5.58
N ASN A 92 -1.15 -11.50 6.25
CA ASN A 92 -2.00 -11.98 7.34
C ASN A 92 -3.00 -13.05 6.88
N ARG A 93 -3.57 -12.92 5.68
CA ARG A 93 -4.46 -13.94 5.09
C ARG A 93 -3.74 -15.26 4.85
N VAL A 94 -2.53 -15.20 4.29
CA VAL A 94 -1.71 -16.38 4.06
C VAL A 94 -1.40 -17.07 5.38
N MET A 95 -0.99 -16.33 6.40
CA MET A 95 -0.73 -16.90 7.73
C MET A 95 -1.98 -17.52 8.36
N ALA A 96 -3.12 -16.84 8.31
CA ALA A 96 -4.39 -17.38 8.80
C ALA A 96 -4.81 -18.67 8.07
N ALA A 97 -4.55 -18.76 6.76
CA ALA A 97 -4.77 -19.98 6.00
C ALA A 97 -3.82 -21.11 6.46
N PHE A 98 -2.56 -20.80 6.78
CA PHE A 98 -1.61 -21.79 7.30
C PHE A 98 -2.04 -22.42 8.63
N ASP A 99 -2.79 -21.68 9.45
CA ASP A 99 -3.31 -22.15 10.74
C ASP A 99 -4.55 -23.05 10.61
N LEU A 100 -5.19 -23.13 9.43
CA LEU A 100 -6.34 -24.00 9.21
C LEU A 100 -5.93 -25.49 9.15
N PRO A 101 -6.80 -26.40 9.62
CA PRO A 101 -6.62 -27.85 9.46
C PRO A 101 -6.42 -28.25 7.98
N GLN A 102 -5.84 -29.44 7.77
CA GLN A 102 -5.51 -29.94 6.42
C GLN A 102 -5.63 -31.47 6.30
N GLY A 103 -6.36 -32.11 7.22
CA GLY A 103 -6.53 -33.56 7.29
C GLY A 103 -7.53 -34.12 6.28
N THR A 104 -8.50 -33.31 5.82
CA THR A 104 -9.49 -33.70 4.81
C THR A 104 -9.38 -32.87 3.53
N ASP A 105 -9.96 -33.36 2.44
CA ASP A 105 -9.98 -32.60 1.18
C ASP A 105 -10.81 -31.31 1.29
N GLY A 106 -11.86 -31.31 2.10
CA GLY A 106 -12.64 -30.11 2.42
C GLY A 106 -11.83 -29.07 3.20
N GLU A 107 -11.01 -29.51 4.15
CA GLU A 107 -10.11 -28.63 4.91
C GLU A 107 -8.99 -28.06 4.03
N LYS A 108 -8.42 -28.85 3.12
CA LYS A 108 -7.43 -28.37 2.13
C LYS A 108 -8.03 -27.33 1.18
N ALA A 109 -9.26 -27.54 0.73
CA ALA A 109 -9.97 -26.58 -0.11
C ALA A 109 -10.25 -25.26 0.64
N ALA A 110 -10.70 -25.34 1.90
CA ALA A 110 -10.91 -24.16 2.74
C ALA A 110 -9.62 -23.38 2.97
N ARG A 111 -8.50 -24.09 3.20
CA ARG A 111 -7.16 -23.51 3.35
C ARG A 111 -6.69 -22.79 2.08
N GLN A 112 -6.87 -23.39 0.90
CA GLN A 112 -6.54 -22.74 -0.37
C GLN A 112 -7.38 -21.49 -0.60
N ALA A 113 -8.69 -21.57 -0.36
CA ALA A 113 -9.60 -20.44 -0.55
C ALA A 113 -9.30 -19.26 0.39
N ALA A 114 -8.95 -19.53 1.65
CA ALA A 114 -8.61 -18.50 2.63
C ALA A 114 -7.37 -17.68 2.23
N GLY A 115 -6.36 -18.32 1.62
CA GLY A 115 -5.12 -17.65 1.22
C GLY A 115 -5.26 -16.69 0.02
N THR A 116 -6.33 -16.81 -0.78
CA THR A 116 -6.53 -16.02 -2.00
C THR A 116 -7.69 -15.01 -1.91
N ALA A 117 -8.31 -14.85 -0.74
CA ALA A 117 -9.41 -13.90 -0.56
C ALA A 117 -8.94 -12.45 -0.77
N GLN A 118 -9.81 -11.61 -1.34
CA GLN A 118 -9.52 -10.19 -1.56
C GLN A 118 -9.35 -9.43 -0.23
N ALA A 119 -8.61 -8.32 -0.23
CA ALA A 119 -8.64 -7.40 0.90
C ALA A 119 -10.03 -6.81 1.12
N PRO A 120 -10.35 -6.43 2.37
CA PRO A 120 -11.55 -5.64 2.65
C PRO A 120 -11.57 -4.41 1.74
N ALA A 121 -12.76 -4.07 1.23
CA ALA A 121 -12.95 -2.87 0.41
C ALA A 121 -12.45 -1.63 1.17
N ASP A 122 -11.81 -0.72 0.45
CA ASP A 122 -11.16 0.46 1.00
C ASP A 122 -12.10 1.25 1.93
N GLY A 123 -11.80 1.18 3.23
CA GLY A 123 -12.51 1.89 4.30
C GLY A 123 -11.75 3.11 4.80
N ARG A 124 -10.72 3.61 4.09
CA ARG A 124 -9.92 4.77 4.50
C ARG A 124 -10.66 6.11 4.41
N GLY A 125 -11.97 6.08 4.14
CA GLY A 125 -12.87 7.22 4.19
C GLY A 125 -13.57 7.39 5.55
N ALA A 126 -12.94 8.17 6.43
CA ALA A 126 -13.56 9.06 7.43
C ALA A 126 -12.49 10.02 7.96
#